data_AF-A0A7J7VWA8-F1
#
_entry.id   AF-A0A7J7VWA8-F1
#
_cell.length_a   1.000
_cell.length_b   1.000
_cell.length_c   1.000
_cell.angle_alpha   90.00
_cell.angle_beta   90.00
_cell.angle_gamma   90.00
#
_symmetry.space_group_name_H-M   'P 1'
#
loop_
_entity.id
_entity.type
_entity.pdbx_description
1 polymer ?
#
loop_
_entity_poly.entity_id
_entity_poly.type
_entity_poly.pdbx_seq_one_letter_code
_entity_poly.pdbx_strand_id
1 'polypeptide(L)'
;MCDHGDRSLAPEDRVRALSQMGSSVEINEDIPPRRYFRSGVEMIRMASIYSEEGNIEHAYILYNKYMTLFIEKLPKHRDYKSAVIPEKKDTLKKLNEIAFPRAEQLKAELLKRYTKEYTEHNEEKKKEAEESARNRAIQQEMEKERQRVAQQKKQQLEQEQFHAFEEMIRNQELEKERLKIVQQFGKLLQLMGCATWWCPGGCAHSFSS
;
A
#
# COMPACT_ATOMS: atom_id res chain seq x y z
N MET A 1 8.72 -4.03 -24.21
CA MET A 1 10.10 -3.67 -23.82
C MET A 1 10.46 -4.59 -22.68
N CYS A 2 11.56 -5.35 -22.76
CA CYS A 2 11.92 -6.29 -21.71
C CYS A 2 12.54 -5.49 -20.55
N ASP A 3 11.87 -5.51 -19.40
CA ASP A 3 12.20 -4.70 -18.23
C ASP A 3 13.30 -5.36 -17.39
N HIS A 4 14.53 -5.40 -17.90
CA HIS A 4 15.68 -5.87 -17.14
C HIS A 4 16.04 -4.92 -15.97
N GLY A 5 15.43 -3.72 -15.92
CA GLY A 5 15.61 -2.74 -14.85
C GLY A 5 14.71 -2.97 -13.63
N ASP A 6 13.63 -3.73 -13.77
CA ASP A 6 12.69 -4.01 -12.69
C ASP A 6 13.30 -4.93 -11.61
N ARG A 7 13.47 -4.38 -10.42
CA ARG A 7 14.03 -5.07 -9.24
C ARG A 7 13.05 -6.06 -8.61
N SER A 8 11.77 -6.00 -8.97
CA SER A 8 10.75 -6.94 -8.50
C SER A 8 10.79 -8.27 -9.26
N LEU A 9 11.49 -8.32 -10.39
CA LEU A 9 11.63 -9.53 -11.19
C LEU A 9 12.76 -10.44 -10.67
N ALA A 10 12.60 -11.74 -10.91
CA ALA A 10 13.62 -12.72 -10.59
C ALA A 10 14.94 -12.40 -11.34
N PRO A 11 16.12 -12.54 -10.69
CA PRO A 11 17.42 -12.26 -11.29
C PRO A 11 17.63 -12.97 -12.63
N GLU A 12 17.20 -14.23 -12.74
CA GLU A 12 17.34 -15.05 -13.93
C GLU A 12 16.52 -14.52 -15.10
N ASP A 13 15.32 -13.97 -14.83
CA ASP A 13 14.46 -13.41 -15.87
C ASP A 13 15.02 -12.10 -16.41
N ARG A 14 15.62 -11.28 -15.55
CA ARG A 14 16.33 -10.05 -15.95
C ARG A 14 17.55 -10.38 -16.82
N VAL A 15 18.36 -11.37 -16.43
CA VAL A 15 19.49 -11.83 -17.27
C VAL A 15 19.00 -12.42 -18.59
N ARG A 16 17.93 -13.21 -18.57
CA ARG A 16 17.32 -13.76 -19.80
C ARG A 16 16.85 -12.66 -20.76
N ALA A 17 16.28 -11.58 -20.24
CA ALA A 17 15.91 -10.41 -21.04
C ALA A 17 17.14 -9.81 -21.77
N LEU A 18 18.28 -9.67 -21.09
CA LEU A 18 19.52 -9.21 -21.72
C LEU A 18 20.02 -10.18 -22.80
N SER A 19 19.96 -11.50 -22.55
CA SER A 19 20.31 -12.50 -23.57
C SER A 19 19.41 -12.42 -24.80
N GLN A 20 18.10 -12.17 -24.62
CA GLN A 20 17.15 -11.98 -25.71
C GLN A 20 17.44 -10.71 -26.53
N MET A 21 17.85 -9.63 -25.87
CA MET A 21 18.30 -8.42 -26.56
C MET A 21 19.56 -8.67 -27.38
N GLY A 22 20.50 -9.45 -26.84
CA GLY A 22 21.70 -9.88 -27.55
C GLY A 22 21.40 -10.79 -28.75
N SER A 23 20.42 -11.68 -28.65
CA SER A 23 20.07 -12.60 -29.75
C SER A 23 19.25 -11.96 -30.88
N SER A 24 18.75 -10.74 -30.68
CA SER A 24 18.04 -9.95 -31.69
C SER A 24 19.03 -9.39 -32.73
N VAL A 25 19.48 -10.26 -33.63
CA VAL A 25 20.37 -9.96 -34.74
C VAL A 25 19.75 -10.39 -36.05
N GLU A 26 19.62 -9.45 -36.98
CA GLU A 26 19.16 -9.70 -38.34
C GLU A 26 20.31 -9.53 -39.33
N ILE A 27 20.35 -10.42 -40.32
CA ILE A 27 21.33 -10.42 -41.40
C ILE A 27 20.64 -9.96 -42.67
N ASN A 28 21.20 -8.93 -43.31
CA ASN A 28 20.85 -8.56 -44.66
C ASN A 28 21.69 -9.41 -45.64
N GLU A 29 20.98 -10.19 -46.47
CA GLU A 29 21.52 -11.13 -47.47
C GLU A 29 22.15 -10.45 -48.70
N ASP A 30 21.97 -9.14 -48.86
CA ASP A 30 22.59 -8.34 -49.93
C ASP A 30 23.95 -7.76 -49.50
N ILE A 31 24.27 -7.87 -48.21
CA ILE A 31 25.54 -7.41 -47.64
C ILE A 31 26.52 -8.58 -47.60
N PRO A 32 27.70 -8.49 -48.25
CA PRO A 32 28.65 -9.60 -48.25
C PRO A 32 29.05 -10.06 -46.83
N PRO A 33 29.11 -11.39 -46.55
CA PRO A 33 29.42 -11.93 -45.22
C PRO A 33 30.68 -11.33 -44.58
N ARG A 34 31.72 -11.08 -45.38
CA ARG A 34 32.99 -10.49 -44.93
C ARG A 34 32.80 -9.12 -44.25
N ARG A 35 31.80 -8.33 -44.62
CA ARG A 35 31.53 -7.04 -43.98
C ARG A 35 31.15 -7.21 -42.51
N TYR A 36 30.35 -8.23 -42.19
CA TYR A 36 29.98 -8.54 -40.80
C TYR A 36 31.19 -8.93 -39.95
N PHE A 37 32.17 -9.67 -40.51
CA PHE A 37 33.42 -9.97 -39.81
C PHE A 37 34.19 -8.70 -39.42
N ARG A 38 34.24 -7.70 -40.30
CA ARG A 38 34.87 -6.41 -40.00
C ARG A 38 34.09 -5.63 -38.94
N SER A 39 32.78 -5.55 -39.05
CA SER A 39 31.92 -4.93 -38.02
C SER A 39 32.01 -5.66 -36.68
N GLY A 40 32.23 -6.97 -36.68
CA GLY A 40 32.44 -7.78 -35.48
C GLY A 40 33.66 -7.35 -34.66
N VAL A 41 34.71 -6.84 -35.31
CA VAL A 41 35.91 -6.34 -34.62
C VAL A 41 35.55 -5.16 -33.70
N GLU A 42 34.78 -4.21 -34.18
CA GLU A 42 34.32 -3.09 -33.35
C GLU A 42 33.31 -3.54 -32.30
N MET A 43 32.43 -4.51 -32.62
CA MET A 43 31.45 -5.03 -31.67
C MET A 43 32.12 -5.63 -30.43
N ILE A 44 33.14 -6.48 -30.61
CA ILE A 44 33.86 -7.08 -29.48
C ILE A 44 34.73 -6.04 -28.76
N ARG A 45 35.29 -5.05 -29.48
CA ARG A 45 36.03 -3.93 -28.87
C ARG A 45 35.13 -3.11 -27.94
N MET A 46 33.93 -2.76 -28.39
CA MET A 46 32.95 -2.03 -27.59
C MET A 46 32.45 -2.85 -26.40
N ALA A 47 32.28 -4.17 -26.56
CA ALA A 47 31.91 -5.04 -25.45
C ALA A 47 32.97 -5.01 -24.33
N SER A 48 34.25 -5.02 -24.68
CA SER A 48 35.35 -4.85 -23.71
C SER A 48 35.31 -3.48 -23.03
N ILE A 49 35.13 -2.40 -23.79
CA ILE A 49 35.06 -1.03 -23.24
C ILE A 49 33.92 -0.92 -22.22
N TYR A 50 32.71 -1.38 -22.55
CA TYR A 50 31.59 -1.35 -21.61
C TYR A 50 31.84 -2.20 -20.36
N SER A 51 32.56 -3.32 -20.51
CA SER A 51 32.94 -4.16 -19.36
C SER A 51 33.92 -3.41 -18.45
N GLU A 52 34.88 -2.68 -19.01
CA GLU A 52 35.88 -1.90 -18.27
C GLU A 52 35.26 -0.67 -17.58
N GLU A 53 34.27 -0.03 -18.22
CA GLU A 53 33.50 1.08 -17.66
C GLU A 53 32.50 0.64 -16.57
N GLY A 54 32.35 -0.67 -16.33
CA GLY A 54 31.40 -1.22 -15.36
C GLY A 54 29.95 -1.30 -15.88
N ASN A 55 29.70 -0.99 -17.15
CA ASN A 55 28.42 -1.20 -17.81
C ASN A 55 28.25 -2.66 -18.25
N ILE A 56 28.17 -3.53 -17.25
CA ILE A 56 28.13 -4.99 -17.43
C ILE A 56 26.90 -5.48 -18.22
N GLU A 57 25.77 -4.76 -18.17
CA GLU A 57 24.56 -5.10 -18.93
C GLU A 57 24.78 -4.94 -20.43
N HIS A 58 25.30 -3.78 -20.86
CA HIS A 58 25.57 -3.51 -22.27
C HIS A 58 26.72 -4.38 -22.80
N ALA A 59 27.75 -4.60 -21.99
CA ALA A 59 28.82 -5.53 -22.32
C ALA A 59 28.27 -6.93 -22.59
N TYR A 60 27.42 -7.44 -21.69
CA TYR A 60 26.80 -8.76 -21.83
C TYR A 60 25.92 -8.85 -23.09
N ILE A 61 25.12 -7.83 -23.38
CA ILE A 61 24.31 -7.76 -24.61
C ILE A 61 25.21 -7.85 -25.84
N LEU A 62 26.29 -7.07 -25.91
CA LEU A 62 27.18 -7.05 -27.08
C LEU A 62 27.94 -8.37 -27.27
N TYR A 63 28.39 -9.02 -26.19
CA TYR A 63 28.99 -10.34 -26.31
C TYR A 63 27.99 -11.38 -26.82
N ASN A 64 26.75 -11.39 -26.32
CA ASN A 64 25.70 -12.26 -26.85
C ASN A 64 25.39 -11.95 -28.32
N LYS A 65 25.32 -10.67 -28.68
CA LYS A 65 25.13 -10.22 -30.06
C LYS A 65 26.22 -10.72 -30.99
N TYR A 66 27.47 -10.63 -30.55
CA TYR A 66 28.64 -11.12 -31.29
C TYR A 66 28.57 -12.64 -31.47
N MET A 67 28.26 -13.39 -30.41
CA MET A 67 28.11 -14.85 -30.47
C MET A 67 26.97 -15.27 -31.42
N THR A 68 25.76 -14.73 -31.23
CA THR A 68 24.60 -15.04 -32.09
C THR A 68 24.87 -14.69 -33.55
N LEU A 69 25.51 -13.54 -33.82
CA LEU A 69 25.88 -13.13 -35.17
C LEU A 69 26.71 -14.21 -35.86
N PHE A 70 27.83 -14.62 -35.25
CA PHE A 70 28.81 -15.48 -35.92
C PHE A 70 28.52 -16.99 -35.82
N ILE A 71 27.75 -17.43 -34.82
CA ILE A 71 27.46 -18.84 -34.59
C ILE A 71 26.10 -19.25 -35.19
N GLU A 72 25.09 -18.37 -35.09
CA GLU A 72 23.72 -18.76 -35.43
C GLU A 72 23.20 -18.12 -36.72
N LYS A 73 23.46 -16.82 -36.90
CA LYS A 73 22.82 -16.02 -37.96
C LYS A 73 23.66 -16.00 -39.24
N LEU A 74 24.90 -15.55 -39.17
CA LEU A 74 25.76 -15.36 -40.34
C LEU A 74 26.10 -16.67 -41.09
N PRO A 75 26.26 -17.85 -40.43
CA PRO A 75 26.46 -19.11 -41.15
C PRO A 75 25.29 -19.53 -42.07
N LYS A 76 24.10 -18.94 -41.88
CA LYS A 76 22.90 -19.18 -42.70
C LYS A 76 22.83 -18.29 -43.94
N HIS A 77 23.67 -17.26 -44.04
CA HIS A 77 23.69 -16.34 -45.18
C HIS A 77 24.00 -17.09 -46.49
N ARG A 78 23.32 -16.74 -47.59
CA ARG A 78 23.41 -17.42 -48.90
C ARG A 78 24.85 -17.59 -49.40
N ASP A 79 25.64 -16.52 -49.31
CA ASP A 79 27.03 -16.47 -49.78
C ASP A 79 28.07 -16.92 -48.74
N TYR A 80 27.67 -17.35 -47.53
CA TYR A 80 28.63 -17.63 -46.46
C TYR A 80 29.61 -18.75 -46.82
N LYS A 81 29.14 -19.80 -47.51
CA LYS A 81 29.96 -20.96 -47.89
C LYS A 81 30.93 -20.68 -49.04
N SER A 82 30.56 -19.77 -49.95
CA SER A 82 31.37 -19.39 -51.11
C SER A 82 32.31 -18.22 -50.82
N ALA A 83 32.05 -17.45 -49.77
CA ALA A 83 32.86 -16.30 -49.40
C ALA A 83 34.25 -16.68 -48.87
N VAL A 84 35.29 -16.05 -49.43
CA VAL A 84 36.66 -16.10 -48.89
C VAL A 84 36.81 -15.04 -47.79
N ILE A 85 36.96 -15.47 -46.55
CA ILE A 85 36.98 -14.60 -45.37
C ILE A 85 38.26 -14.83 -44.56
N PRO A 86 39.34 -14.07 -44.83
CA PRO A 86 40.59 -14.17 -44.08
C PRO A 86 40.43 -13.98 -42.57
N GLU A 87 39.48 -13.12 -42.17
CA GLU A 87 39.22 -12.75 -40.77
C GLU A 87 38.56 -13.88 -39.96
N LYS A 88 38.03 -14.92 -40.63
CA LYS A 88 37.23 -15.99 -40.00
C LYS A 88 37.97 -16.73 -38.89
N LYS A 89 39.26 -17.04 -39.10
CA LYS A 89 40.08 -17.76 -38.12
C LYS A 89 40.25 -16.95 -36.82
N ASP A 90 40.53 -15.66 -36.95
CA ASP A 90 40.69 -14.75 -35.81
C ASP A 90 39.37 -14.56 -35.05
N THR A 91 38.25 -14.40 -35.78
CA THR A 91 36.92 -14.32 -35.17
C THR A 91 36.56 -15.56 -34.36
N LEU A 92 36.85 -16.77 -34.87
CA LEU A 92 36.63 -18.01 -34.13
C LEU A 92 37.52 -18.10 -32.88
N LYS A 93 38.78 -17.66 -32.98
CA LYS A 93 39.68 -17.56 -31.83
C LYS A 93 39.10 -16.63 -30.76
N LYS A 94 38.66 -15.43 -31.16
CA LYS A 94 38.03 -14.44 -30.27
C LYS A 94 36.73 -14.93 -29.65
N LEU A 95 35.91 -15.70 -30.37
CA LEU A 95 34.71 -16.32 -29.80
C LEU A 95 35.08 -17.22 -28.61
N ASN A 96 36.03 -18.12 -28.81
CA ASN A 96 36.40 -19.13 -27.80
C ASN A 96 37.21 -18.55 -26.64
N GLU A 97 38.18 -17.67 -26.92
CA GLU A 97 39.12 -17.17 -25.91
C GLU A 97 38.60 -15.92 -25.18
N ILE A 98 37.67 -15.17 -25.77
CA ILE A 98 37.21 -13.89 -25.23
C ILE A 98 35.70 -13.87 -25.03
N ALA A 99 34.91 -14.01 -26.10
CA ALA A 99 33.48 -13.74 -26.03
C ALA A 99 32.73 -14.70 -25.08
N PHE A 100 32.97 -16.01 -25.21
CA PHE A 100 32.34 -17.00 -24.32
C PHE A 100 32.78 -16.84 -22.85
N PRO A 101 34.09 -16.81 -22.51
CA PRO A 101 34.52 -16.63 -21.13
C PRO A 101 34.01 -15.32 -20.52
N ARG A 102 34.06 -14.21 -21.26
CA ARG A 102 33.59 -12.90 -20.76
C ARG A 102 32.07 -12.87 -20.58
N ALA A 103 31.31 -13.45 -21.50
CA ALA A 103 29.86 -13.54 -21.35
C ALA A 103 29.47 -14.35 -20.11
N GLU A 104 30.14 -15.49 -19.85
CA GLU A 104 29.87 -16.30 -18.66
C GLU A 104 30.25 -15.57 -17.37
N GLN A 105 31.40 -14.89 -17.35
CA GLN A 105 31.80 -14.04 -16.23
C GLN A 105 30.75 -12.94 -15.95
N LEU A 106 30.36 -12.20 -16.98
CA LEU A 106 29.39 -11.12 -16.85
C LEU A 106 28.01 -11.63 -16.42
N LYS A 107 27.60 -12.82 -16.88
CA LYS A 107 26.36 -13.47 -16.43
C LYS A 107 26.38 -13.74 -14.93
N ALA A 108 27.49 -14.26 -14.40
CA ALA A 108 27.65 -14.49 -12.98
C ALA A 108 27.64 -13.19 -12.17
N GLU A 109 28.29 -12.13 -12.67
CA GLU A 109 28.28 -10.80 -12.05
C GLU A 109 26.88 -10.16 -12.05
N LEU A 110 26.15 -10.26 -13.16
CA LEU A 110 24.77 -9.79 -13.30
C LEU A 110 23.83 -10.53 -12.34
N LEU A 111 23.90 -11.87 -12.29
CA LEU A 111 23.11 -12.66 -11.34
C LEU A 111 23.40 -12.23 -9.90
N LYS A 112 24.68 -12.08 -9.52
CA LYS A 112 25.06 -11.62 -8.19
C LYS A 112 24.45 -10.25 -7.87
N ARG A 113 24.55 -9.29 -8.80
CA ARG A 113 24.00 -7.94 -8.64
C ARG A 113 22.47 -7.96 -8.51
N TYR A 114 21.80 -8.66 -9.41
CA TYR A 114 20.34 -8.71 -9.44
C TYR A 114 19.76 -9.49 -8.26
N THR A 115 20.41 -10.56 -7.81
CA THR A 115 20.00 -11.26 -6.58
C THR A 115 20.05 -10.33 -5.38
N LYS A 116 21.11 -9.53 -5.24
CA LYS A 116 21.20 -8.54 -4.17
C LYS A 116 20.04 -7.53 -4.25
N GLU A 117 19.84 -6.91 -5.41
CA GLU A 117 18.76 -5.93 -5.63
C GLU A 117 17.37 -6.53 -5.35
N TYR A 118 17.14 -7.77 -5.77
CA TYR A 118 15.88 -8.50 -5.56
C TYR A 118 15.63 -8.80 -4.08
N THR A 119 16.67 -9.23 -3.35
CA THR A 119 16.56 -9.47 -1.91
C THR A 119 16.27 -8.20 -1.13
N GLU A 120 16.96 -7.10 -1.44
CA GLU A 120 16.74 -5.80 -0.81
C GLU A 120 15.31 -5.31 -1.06
N HIS A 121 14.84 -5.41 -2.31
CA HIS A 121 13.48 -5.03 -2.68
C HIS A 121 12.41 -5.84 -1.90
N ASN A 122 12.60 -7.15 -1.78
CA ASN A 122 11.65 -8.01 -1.06
C ASN A 122 11.63 -7.72 0.44
N GLU A 123 12.78 -7.42 1.04
CA GLU A 123 12.86 -7.02 2.44
C GLU A 123 12.17 -5.68 2.70
N GLU A 124 12.36 -4.69 1.83
CA GLU A 124 11.65 -3.40 1.88
C GLU A 124 10.13 -3.61 1.79
N LYS A 125 9.67 -4.39 0.79
CA LYS A 125 8.24 -4.70 0.61
C LYS A 125 7.65 -5.43 1.82
N LYS A 126 8.40 -6.33 2.44
CA LYS A 126 7.97 -7.01 3.65
C LYS A 126 7.82 -6.04 4.83
N LYS A 127 8.79 -5.16 5.05
CA LYS A 127 8.74 -4.13 6.11
C LYS A 127 7.56 -3.18 5.92
N GLU A 128 7.35 -2.70 4.69
CA GLU A 128 6.20 -1.85 4.33
C GLU A 128 4.86 -2.55 4.62
N ALA A 129 4.75 -3.84 4.29
CA ALA A 129 3.55 -4.63 4.54
C ALA A 129 3.30 -4.84 6.04
N GLU A 130 4.35 -5.12 6.82
CA GLU A 130 4.27 -5.28 8.28
C GLU A 130 3.86 -3.98 8.98
N GLU A 131 4.46 -2.85 8.61
CA GLU A 131 4.08 -1.53 9.14
C GLU A 131 2.64 -1.17 8.78
N SER A 132 2.25 -1.39 7.53
CA SER A 132 0.87 -1.19 7.07
C SER A 132 -0.13 -2.09 7.81
N ALA A 133 0.26 -3.31 8.19
CA ALA A 133 -0.59 -4.20 8.99
C ALA A 133 -0.72 -3.70 10.44
N ARG A 134 0.37 -3.24 11.05
CA ARG A 134 0.36 -2.65 12.40
C ARG A 134 -0.51 -1.40 12.47
N ASN A 135 -0.35 -0.48 11.52
CA ASN A 135 -1.14 0.75 11.45
C ASN A 135 -2.63 0.44 11.29
N ARG A 136 -2.98 -0.56 10.46
CA ARG A 136 -4.36 -1.03 10.32
C ARG A 136 -4.91 -1.63 11.62
N ALA A 137 -4.12 -2.42 12.35
CA ALA A 137 -4.53 -2.99 13.63
C ALA A 137 -4.78 -1.90 14.69
N ILE A 138 -3.88 -0.93 14.81
CA ILE A 138 -4.04 0.22 15.72
C ILE A 138 -5.30 1.00 15.36
N GLN A 139 -5.52 1.29 14.08
CA GLN A 139 -6.70 2.02 13.63
C GLN A 139 -8.01 1.27 13.96
N GLN A 140 -8.01 -0.06 13.80
CA GLN A 140 -9.17 -0.89 14.16
C GLN A 140 -9.42 -0.89 15.67
N GLU A 141 -8.37 -0.93 16.49
CA GLU A 141 -8.50 -0.88 17.95
C GLU A 141 -9.02 0.48 18.43
N MET A 142 -8.48 1.57 17.89
CA MET A 142 -8.96 2.93 18.16
C MET A 142 -10.43 3.12 17.77
N GLU A 143 -10.86 2.55 16.64
CA GLU A 143 -12.25 2.61 16.19
C GLU A 143 -13.18 1.80 17.11
N LYS A 144 -12.77 0.60 17.53
CA LYS A 144 -13.52 -0.20 18.51
C LYS A 144 -13.70 0.53 19.83
N GLU A 145 -12.65 1.17 20.34
CA GLU A 145 -12.73 1.91 21.60
C GLU A 145 -13.61 3.16 21.46
N ARG A 146 -13.53 3.88 20.33
CA ARG A 146 -14.44 5.00 20.03
C ARG A 146 -15.90 4.57 20.03
N GLN A 147 -16.22 3.45 19.39
CA GLN A 147 -17.57 2.90 19.35
C GLN A 147 -18.05 2.51 20.76
N ARG A 148 -17.19 1.85 21.54
CA ARG A 148 -17.49 1.48 22.93
C ARG A 148 -17.77 2.70 23.81
N VAL A 149 -16.92 3.73 23.74
CA VAL A 149 -17.12 4.99 24.49
C VAL A 149 -18.40 5.70 24.04
N ALA A 150 -18.69 5.74 22.74
CA ALA A 150 -19.94 6.32 22.23
C ALA A 150 -21.18 5.58 22.75
N GLN A 151 -21.12 4.24 22.77
CA GLN A 151 -22.21 3.40 23.31
C GLN A 151 -22.40 3.63 24.82
N GLN A 152 -21.31 3.67 25.59
CA GLN A 152 -21.37 3.95 27.03
C GLN A 152 -21.98 5.32 27.33
N LYS A 153 -21.55 6.37 26.61
CA LYS A 153 -22.12 7.72 26.75
C LYS A 153 -23.61 7.75 26.42
N LYS A 154 -24.03 7.02 25.38
CA LYS A 154 -25.44 6.92 25.02
C LYS A 154 -26.27 6.26 26.14
N GLN A 155 -25.77 5.16 26.70
CA GLN A 155 -26.43 4.47 27.81
C GLN A 155 -26.54 5.35 29.07
N GLN A 156 -25.47 6.10 29.39
CA GLN A 156 -25.49 7.06 30.51
C GLN A 156 -26.55 8.14 30.31
N LEU A 157 -26.61 8.73 29.11
CA LEU A 157 -27.61 9.74 28.78
C LEU A 157 -29.04 9.18 28.87
N GLU A 158 -29.27 7.96 28.40
CA GLU A 158 -30.56 7.27 28.51
C GLU A 158 -30.96 7.02 29.98
N GLN A 159 -30.00 6.61 30.83
CA GLN A 159 -30.22 6.42 32.27
C GLN A 159 -30.52 7.74 32.99
N GLU A 160 -29.79 8.82 32.69
CA GLU A 160 -30.02 10.15 33.26
C GLU A 160 -31.40 10.69 32.87
N GLN A 161 -31.80 10.53 31.60
CA GLN A 161 -33.14 10.88 31.14
C GLN A 161 -34.22 10.09 31.87
N PHE A 162 -34.00 8.79 32.07
CA PHE A 162 -34.93 7.95 32.81
C PHE A 162 -35.06 8.37 34.28
N HIS A 163 -33.94 8.64 34.97
CA HIS A 163 -33.98 9.12 36.36
C HIS A 163 -34.63 10.49 36.51
N ALA A 164 -34.37 11.42 35.58
CA ALA A 164 -35.04 12.73 35.57
C ALA A 164 -36.55 12.58 35.39
N PHE A 165 -36.99 11.62 34.57
CA PHE A 165 -38.40 11.29 34.39
C PHE A 165 -39.02 10.69 35.66
N GLU A 166 -38.34 9.75 36.33
CA GLU A 166 -38.80 9.18 37.61
C GLU A 166 -38.93 10.24 38.71
N GLU A 167 -37.96 11.15 38.85
CA GLU A 167 -38.04 12.26 39.80
C GLU A 167 -39.21 13.19 39.50
N MET A 168 -39.47 13.48 38.22
CA MET A 168 -40.60 14.32 37.83
C MET A 168 -41.93 13.69 38.25
N ILE A 169 -42.11 12.38 38.05
CA ILE A 169 -43.32 11.65 38.48
C ILE A 169 -43.44 11.71 40.00
N ARG A 170 -42.36 11.40 40.73
CA ARG A 170 -42.35 11.40 42.20
C ARG A 170 -42.71 12.77 42.77
N ASN A 171 -42.18 13.85 42.18
CA ASN A 171 -42.50 15.22 42.58
C ASN A 171 -43.97 15.56 42.31
N GLN A 172 -44.54 15.15 41.16
CA GLN A 172 -45.97 15.34 40.88
C GLN A 172 -46.86 14.59 41.90
N GLU A 173 -46.48 13.39 42.32
CA GLU A 173 -47.21 12.64 43.34
C GLU A 173 -47.18 13.34 44.70
N LEU A 174 -45.99 13.82 45.12
CA LEU A 174 -45.83 14.61 46.35
C LEU A 174 -46.64 15.90 46.32
N GLU A 175 -46.69 16.60 45.18
CA GLU A 175 -47.53 17.80 45.03
C GLU A 175 -49.02 17.48 45.13
N LYS A 176 -49.48 16.38 44.51
CA LYS A 176 -50.85 15.89 44.65
C LYS A 176 -51.19 15.55 46.11
N GLU A 177 -50.27 14.92 46.84
CA GLU A 177 -50.44 14.65 48.27
C GLU A 177 -50.48 15.93 49.10
N ARG A 178 -49.57 16.89 48.86
CA ARG A 178 -49.60 18.21 49.52
C ARG A 178 -50.93 18.92 49.29
N LEU A 179 -51.43 18.92 48.05
CA LEU A 179 -52.73 19.51 47.72
C LEU A 179 -53.88 18.83 48.46
N LYS A 180 -53.88 17.50 48.59
CA LYS A 180 -54.86 16.75 49.38
C LYS A 180 -54.80 17.15 50.87
N ILE A 181 -53.60 17.26 51.43
CA ILE A 181 -53.40 17.67 52.82
C ILE A 181 -53.92 19.10 53.04
N VAL A 182 -53.57 20.05 52.17
CA VAL A 182 -54.08 21.44 52.25
C VAL A 182 -55.60 21.49 52.13
N GLN A 183 -56.21 20.72 51.22
CA GLN A 183 -57.67 20.60 51.15
C GLN A 183 -58.29 20.02 52.43
N GLN A 184 -57.65 19.01 53.03
CA GLN A 184 -58.11 18.43 54.30
C GLN A 184 -58.00 19.42 55.46
N PHE A 185 -56.88 20.16 55.57
CA PHE A 185 -56.70 21.21 56.57
C PHE A 185 -57.66 22.38 56.36
N GLY A 186 -57.93 22.78 55.11
CA GLY A 186 -58.95 23.78 54.78
C GLY A 186 -60.35 23.35 55.22
N LYS A 187 -60.72 22.08 54.99
CA LYS A 187 -61.98 21.50 55.48
C LYS A 187 -62.05 21.44 57.01
N LEU A 188 -60.95 21.10 57.69
CA LEU A 188 -60.84 21.07 59.15
C LEU A 188 -60.95 22.47 59.78
N LEU A 189 -60.33 23.49 59.18
CA LEU A 189 -60.46 24.89 59.58
C LEU A 189 -61.87 25.43 59.35
N GLN A 190 -62.55 25.00 58.29
CA GLN A 190 -63.95 25.35 58.02
C GLN A 190 -64.93 24.66 58.99
N LEU A 191 -64.59 23.47 59.49
CA LEU A 191 -65.31 22.78 60.58
C LEU A 191 -65.05 23.42 61.95
N MET A 192 -63.82 23.86 62.25
CA MET A 192 -63.49 24.57 63.50
C MET A 192 -63.95 26.03 63.52
N GLY A 193 -64.07 26.68 62.36
CA GLY A 193 -64.64 28.04 62.21
C GLY A 193 -66.15 28.11 62.37
N CYS A 194 -66.85 26.98 62.52
CA CYS A 194 -68.29 26.93 62.80
C CYS A 194 -68.63 26.91 64.29
N ALA A 195 -67.63 26.95 65.19
CA ALA A 195 -67.84 27.04 66.63
C ALA A 195 -67.51 28.45 67.14
N THR A 196 -68.30 29.45 66.75
CA THR A 196 -68.43 30.66 67.58
C THR A 196 -69.74 31.41 67.29
N TRP A 197 -70.56 31.48 68.35
CA TRP A 197 -71.67 32.40 68.63
C TRP A 197 -73.04 32.16 67.98
N TRP A 198 -73.77 31.28 68.63
CA TRP A 198 -75.12 31.57 69.10
C TRP A 198 -75.11 32.86 69.95
N CYS A 199 -75.90 33.87 69.60
CA CYS A 199 -76.39 34.86 70.57
C CYS A 199 -77.75 35.45 70.09
N PRO A 200 -78.85 35.24 70.82
CA PRO A 200 -80.17 35.77 70.48
C PRO A 200 -80.42 37.14 71.13
N GLY A 201 -80.92 38.10 70.34
CA GLY A 201 -81.78 39.21 70.77
C GLY A 201 -81.15 40.39 71.54
N GLY A 202 -81.52 41.62 71.16
CA GLY A 202 -81.38 42.79 72.03
C GLY A 202 -81.15 44.13 71.31
N CYS A 203 -82.16 45.00 71.37
CA CYS A 203 -82.28 46.30 70.71
C CYS A 203 -81.20 47.37 70.99
N ALA A 204 -80.99 48.19 69.95
CA ALA A 204 -80.89 49.66 69.91
C ALA A 204 -79.91 50.42 70.83
N HIS A 205 -79.02 51.21 70.23
CA HIS A 205 -79.10 52.68 70.28
C HIS A 205 -78.21 53.36 69.22
N SER A 206 -78.82 54.33 68.55
CA SER A 206 -78.23 55.35 67.69
C SER A 206 -77.41 56.36 68.50
N PHE A 207 -76.28 56.85 67.99
CA PHE A 207 -76.02 58.30 67.86
C PHE A 207 -74.83 58.63 66.93
N SER A 208 -74.98 59.80 66.32
CA SER A 208 -74.31 60.40 65.16
C SER A 208 -72.90 60.97 65.41
N SER A 209 -72.02 60.93 64.40
CA SER A 209 -71.49 62.10 63.66
C SER A 209 -70.61 61.66 62.49
#